data_AF-A0A7J7Z5M0-F1
#
_entry.id   AF-A0A7J7Z5M0-F1
#
_cell.length_a   1.000
_cell.length_b   1.000
_cell.length_c   1.000
_cell.angle_alpha   90.00
_cell.angle_beta   90.00
_cell.angle_gamma   90.00
#
_symmetry.space_group_name_H-M   'P 1'
#
loop_
_entity.id
_entity.type
_entity.pdbx_description
1 polymer ?
#
loop_
_entity_poly.entity_id
_entity_poly.type
_entity_poly.pdbx_seq_one_letter_code
_entity_poly.pdbx_strand_id
1 'polypeptide(L)'
;MVTLSSILESIINDMRDLPNTYPFHTPVNGKVVKDYYKIITRPMDLQTLHENVRNHLYPSQEEFREHLELIVKNSTTYNGPKHSLTQLSQSMLDLCDEKLKEKEDILARLEKAINPLLDDDDQVTFSFILDNIVTQKMMEVPDSWPFHHPVNKKFVPDYYEVIVSPMDLETICKSISKHKYQSRKSFPDDVNLILANSVKYNGPESQYTKTAQEIVNVCCQTLTEYNEHLTQLEKDICGAHNVNRTGLLWGRANE
;
A
#
# COMPACT_ATOMS: atom_id res chain seq x y z
N MET A 1 1.57 27.09 -10.10
CA MET A 1 2.23 25.85 -9.65
C MET A 1 1.43 24.70 -10.25
N VAL A 2 2.07 23.76 -10.96
CA VAL A 2 1.37 22.59 -11.51
C VAL A 2 1.08 21.65 -10.36
N THR A 3 -0.18 21.21 -10.22
CA THR A 3 -0.66 20.26 -9.20
C THR A 3 -1.43 19.13 -9.87
N LEU A 4 -1.56 17.98 -9.19
CA LEU A 4 -2.38 16.86 -9.69
C LEU A 4 -3.80 17.34 -10.02
N SER A 5 -4.46 18.03 -9.09
CA SER A 5 -5.80 18.58 -9.30
C SER A 5 -5.89 19.48 -10.54
N SER A 6 -4.91 20.36 -10.78
CA SER A 6 -4.92 21.23 -11.97
C SER A 6 -4.78 20.47 -13.29
N ILE A 7 -4.08 19.32 -13.30
CA ILE A 7 -3.98 18.47 -14.47
C ILE A 7 -5.31 17.75 -14.72
N LEU A 8 -5.89 17.16 -13.67
CA LEU A 8 -7.17 16.46 -13.77
C LEU A 8 -8.31 17.41 -14.18
N GLU A 9 -8.36 18.63 -13.63
CA GLU A 9 -9.33 19.67 -14.05
C GLU A 9 -9.19 20.01 -15.54
N SER A 10 -7.96 20.12 -16.05
CA SER A 10 -7.72 20.35 -17.48
C SER A 10 -8.30 19.23 -18.34
N ILE A 11 -8.11 17.97 -17.94
CA ILE A 11 -8.64 16.80 -18.67
C ILE A 11 -10.17 16.81 -18.67
N ILE A 12 -10.81 17.19 -17.55
CA ILE A 12 -12.28 17.34 -17.51
C ILE A 12 -12.75 18.39 -18.52
N ASN A 13 -12.05 19.52 -18.63
CA ASN A 13 -12.42 20.55 -19.59
C ASN A 13 -12.27 20.05 -21.04
N ASP A 14 -11.18 19.35 -21.35
CA ASP A 14 -10.97 18.76 -22.68
C ASP A 14 -12.10 17.77 -23.04
N MET A 15 -12.57 16.96 -22.07
CA MET A 15 -13.72 16.05 -22.26
C MET A 15 -15.06 16.78 -22.44
N ARG A 16 -15.26 17.93 -21.77
CA ARG A 16 -16.47 18.75 -21.94
C ARG A 16 -16.55 19.39 -23.32
N ASP A 17 -15.40 19.68 -23.92
CA ASP A 17 -15.29 20.28 -25.25
C ASP A 17 -15.49 19.26 -26.40
N LEU A 18 -15.47 17.95 -26.10
CA LEU A 18 -15.85 16.93 -27.06
C LEU A 18 -17.31 17.13 -27.55
N PRO A 19 -17.58 16.89 -28.84
CA PRO A 19 -18.90 17.11 -29.40
C PRO A 19 -19.93 16.17 -28.77
N ASN A 20 -21.10 16.73 -28.44
CA ASN A 20 -22.28 15.99 -27.95
C ASN A 20 -22.13 15.32 -26.57
N THR A 21 -21.15 15.68 -25.76
CA THR A 21 -20.97 15.12 -24.40
C THR A 21 -21.88 15.73 -23.34
N TYR A 22 -22.71 16.73 -23.69
CA TYR A 22 -23.61 17.44 -22.77
C TYR A 22 -24.51 16.56 -21.87
N PRO A 23 -24.96 15.35 -22.28
CA PRO A 23 -25.74 14.48 -21.38
C PRO A 23 -24.96 14.00 -20.15
N PHE A 24 -23.63 14.08 -20.18
CA PHE A 24 -22.73 13.66 -19.10
C PHE A 24 -22.14 14.82 -18.33
N HIS A 25 -22.48 16.07 -18.68
CA HIS A 25 -21.89 17.25 -18.04
C HIS A 25 -22.40 17.47 -16.61
N THR A 26 -23.62 17.01 -16.32
CA THR A 26 -24.30 17.18 -15.03
C THR A 26 -25.05 15.91 -14.64
N PRO A 27 -25.42 15.73 -13.35
CA PRO A 27 -26.20 14.58 -12.92
C PRO A 27 -27.51 14.43 -13.70
N VAL A 28 -27.91 13.17 -13.95
CA VAL A 28 -29.18 12.88 -14.65
C VAL A 28 -30.36 13.41 -13.84
N ASN A 29 -31.25 14.19 -14.46
CA ASN A 29 -32.42 14.70 -13.76
C ASN A 29 -33.45 13.59 -13.52
N GLY A 30 -33.54 13.09 -12.28
CA GLY A 30 -34.47 12.04 -11.88
C GLY A 30 -35.96 12.40 -11.98
N LYS A 31 -36.31 13.68 -12.16
CA LYS A 31 -37.69 14.10 -12.47
C LYS A 31 -38.04 13.83 -13.95
N VAL A 32 -37.04 13.89 -14.82
CA VAL A 32 -37.15 13.65 -16.27
C VAL A 32 -37.00 12.15 -16.54
N VAL A 33 -35.95 11.53 -16.00
CA VAL A 33 -35.64 10.12 -16.17
C VAL A 33 -35.92 9.37 -14.87
N LYS A 34 -37.19 9.00 -14.65
CA LYS A 34 -37.75 8.61 -13.35
C LYS A 34 -37.23 7.28 -12.78
N ASP A 35 -36.72 6.41 -13.64
CA ASP A 35 -36.22 5.09 -13.31
C ASP A 35 -34.68 5.01 -13.28
N TYR A 36 -33.98 6.06 -13.71
CA TYR A 36 -32.51 6.08 -13.77
C TYR A 36 -31.87 5.67 -12.44
N TYR A 37 -32.22 6.33 -11.34
CA TYR A 37 -31.67 6.06 -10.00
C TYR A 37 -32.21 4.78 -9.34
N LYS A 38 -33.15 4.07 -9.99
CA LYS A 38 -33.54 2.72 -9.58
C LYS A 38 -32.62 1.66 -10.20
N ILE A 39 -32.00 1.99 -11.33
CA ILE A 39 -31.12 1.11 -12.10
C ILE A 39 -29.66 1.39 -11.77
N ILE A 40 -29.27 2.67 -11.72
CA ILE A 40 -27.92 3.14 -11.47
C ILE A 40 -27.74 3.46 -9.99
N THR A 41 -26.96 2.64 -9.30
CA THR A 41 -26.73 2.74 -7.84
C THR A 41 -25.57 3.66 -7.47
N ARG A 42 -24.61 3.85 -8.37
CA ARG A 42 -23.45 4.75 -8.20
C ARG A 42 -23.39 5.74 -9.36
N PRO A 43 -24.21 6.81 -9.37
CA PRO A 43 -24.19 7.80 -10.45
C PRO A 43 -22.87 8.58 -10.47
N MET A 44 -22.44 9.00 -11.66
CA MET A 44 -21.28 9.87 -11.86
C MET A 44 -21.48 10.68 -13.15
N ASP A 45 -20.90 11.87 -13.18
CA ASP A 45 -20.96 12.84 -14.28
C ASP A 45 -19.77 13.82 -14.17
N LEU A 46 -19.51 14.62 -15.21
CA LEU A 46 -18.35 15.52 -15.25
C LEU A 46 -18.44 16.71 -14.29
N GLN A 47 -19.61 17.06 -13.76
CA GLN A 47 -19.73 18.08 -12.71
C GLN A 47 -19.33 17.47 -11.37
N THR A 48 -19.90 16.32 -11.01
CA THR A 48 -19.54 15.60 -9.79
C THR A 48 -18.05 15.22 -9.79
N LEU A 49 -17.51 14.74 -10.92
CA LEU A 49 -16.09 14.41 -11.06
C LEU A 49 -15.19 15.62 -10.80
N HIS A 50 -15.57 16.79 -11.33
CA HIS A 50 -14.85 18.04 -11.12
C HIS A 50 -14.93 18.55 -9.68
N GLU A 51 -16.09 18.43 -9.03
CA GLU A 51 -16.25 18.74 -7.59
C GLU A 51 -15.35 17.84 -6.72
N ASN A 52 -15.24 16.55 -7.05
CA ASN A 52 -14.35 15.62 -6.37
C ASN A 52 -12.86 16.00 -6.54
N VAL A 53 -12.45 16.44 -7.74
CA VAL A 53 -11.07 16.94 -7.96
C VAL A 53 -10.79 18.17 -7.08
N ARG A 54 -11.74 19.12 -6.99
CA ARG A 54 -11.62 20.33 -6.16
C ARG A 54 -11.57 20.03 -4.67
N ASN A 55 -12.27 18.99 -4.24
CA ASN A 55 -12.26 18.51 -2.86
C ASN A 55 -11.06 17.61 -2.55
N HIS A 56 -10.09 17.49 -3.46
CA HIS A 56 -8.89 16.67 -3.31
C HIS A 56 -9.17 15.19 -3.04
N LEU A 57 -10.26 14.65 -3.60
CA LEU A 57 -10.68 13.25 -3.38
C LEU A 57 -9.83 12.23 -4.16
N TYR A 58 -9.04 12.68 -5.13
CA TYR A 58 -8.23 11.82 -6.00
C TYR A 58 -6.74 11.99 -5.68
N PRO A 59 -6.15 11.08 -4.89
CA PRO A 59 -4.71 11.10 -4.61
C PRO A 59 -3.87 10.60 -5.80
N SER A 60 -4.47 9.84 -6.74
CA SER A 60 -3.84 9.42 -7.99
C SER A 60 -4.78 9.53 -9.19
N GLN A 61 -4.22 9.38 -10.39
CA GLN A 61 -4.94 9.27 -11.65
C GLN A 61 -5.83 8.03 -11.72
N GLU A 62 -5.52 6.97 -10.95
CA GLU A 62 -6.29 5.72 -10.97
C GLU A 62 -7.70 5.93 -10.41
N GLU A 63 -7.85 6.50 -9.22
CA GLU A 63 -9.19 6.73 -8.64
C GLU A 63 -10.00 7.75 -9.46
N PHE A 64 -9.33 8.73 -10.06
CA PHE A 64 -9.96 9.65 -10.99
C PHE A 64 -10.51 8.91 -12.22
N ARG A 65 -9.69 8.05 -12.84
CA ARG A 65 -10.05 7.26 -14.01
C ARG A 65 -11.16 6.26 -13.70
N GLU A 66 -11.15 5.62 -12.54
CA GLU A 66 -12.21 4.71 -12.11
C GLU A 66 -13.59 5.40 -12.05
N HIS A 67 -13.64 6.62 -11.50
CA HIS A 67 -14.88 7.41 -11.48
C HIS A 67 -15.29 7.88 -12.87
N LEU A 68 -14.34 8.18 -13.77
CA LEU A 68 -14.67 8.47 -15.16
C LEU A 68 -15.21 7.22 -15.90
N GLU A 69 -14.60 6.06 -15.71
CA GLU A 69 -15.07 4.79 -16.29
C GLU A 69 -16.47 4.42 -15.79
N LEU A 70 -16.83 4.81 -14.56
CA LEU A 70 -18.17 4.64 -14.03
C LEU A 70 -19.23 5.37 -14.88
N ILE A 71 -18.90 6.50 -15.52
CA ILE A 71 -19.81 7.18 -16.46
C ILE A 71 -20.12 6.25 -17.65
N VAL A 72 -19.10 5.57 -18.19
CA VAL A 72 -19.24 4.62 -19.31
C VAL A 72 -20.02 3.38 -18.88
N LYS A 73 -19.70 2.81 -17.72
CA LYS A 73 -20.40 1.65 -17.14
C LYS A 73 -21.88 1.98 -16.92
N ASN A 74 -22.19 3.13 -16.34
CA ASN A 74 -23.56 3.57 -16.13
C ASN A 74 -24.31 3.79 -17.45
N SER A 75 -23.68 4.41 -18.46
CA SER A 75 -24.28 4.53 -19.79
C SER A 75 -24.52 3.17 -20.43
N THR A 76 -23.59 2.23 -20.29
CA THR A 76 -23.72 0.86 -20.81
C THR A 76 -24.87 0.12 -20.15
N THR A 77 -24.99 0.21 -18.83
CA THR A 77 -26.07 -0.42 -18.06
C THR A 77 -27.44 0.16 -18.42
N TYR A 78 -27.55 1.49 -18.54
CA TYR A 78 -28.84 2.15 -18.75
C TYR A 78 -29.25 2.21 -20.23
N ASN A 79 -28.33 2.61 -21.12
CA ASN A 79 -28.60 2.84 -22.55
C ASN A 79 -28.26 1.62 -23.42
N GLY A 80 -27.35 0.76 -22.97
CA GLY A 80 -26.85 -0.40 -23.71
C GLY A 80 -25.45 -0.20 -24.32
N PRO A 81 -24.71 -1.28 -24.58
CA PRO A 81 -23.30 -1.23 -25.00
C PRO A 81 -23.06 -0.64 -26.39
N LYS A 82 -24.06 -0.72 -27.28
CA LYS A 82 -23.98 -0.18 -28.65
C LYS A 82 -24.68 1.16 -28.83
N HIS A 83 -25.21 1.73 -27.74
CA HIS A 83 -25.93 2.98 -27.80
C HIS A 83 -24.98 4.16 -28.09
N SER A 84 -25.45 5.16 -28.85
CA SER A 84 -24.65 6.33 -29.21
C SER A 84 -24.10 7.09 -28.00
N LEU A 85 -24.92 7.25 -26.95
CA LEU A 85 -24.47 7.82 -25.67
C LEU A 85 -23.31 7.03 -25.04
N THR A 86 -23.36 5.70 -25.10
CA THR A 86 -22.28 4.86 -24.56
C THR A 86 -20.99 5.05 -25.37
N GLN A 87 -21.08 5.15 -26.69
CA GLN A 87 -19.94 5.46 -27.55
C GLN A 87 -19.37 6.86 -27.27
N LEU A 88 -20.22 7.86 -27.01
CA LEU A 88 -19.79 9.20 -26.61
C LEU A 88 -19.09 9.17 -25.24
N SER A 89 -19.64 8.45 -24.26
CA SER A 89 -18.95 8.29 -22.97
C SER A 89 -17.60 7.59 -23.10
N GLN A 90 -17.50 6.59 -23.99
CA GLN A 90 -16.23 5.92 -24.28
C GLN A 90 -15.22 6.90 -24.88
N SER A 91 -15.63 7.78 -25.81
CA SER A 91 -14.70 8.78 -26.37
C SER A 91 -14.15 9.77 -25.32
N MET A 92 -14.90 10.04 -24.24
CA MET A 92 -14.37 10.83 -23.12
C MET A 92 -13.29 10.05 -22.36
N LEU A 93 -13.52 8.77 -22.09
CA LEU A 93 -12.54 7.89 -21.43
C LEU A 93 -11.29 7.70 -22.30
N ASP A 94 -11.44 7.52 -23.60
CA ASP A 94 -10.32 7.38 -24.55
C ASP A 94 -9.44 8.64 -24.58
N LEU A 95 -10.07 9.83 -24.62
CA LEU A 95 -9.35 11.10 -24.54
C LEU A 95 -8.64 11.27 -23.19
N CYS A 96 -9.27 10.87 -22.10
CA CYS A 96 -8.65 10.89 -20.79
C CYS A 96 -7.39 10.01 -20.76
N ASP A 97 -7.48 8.78 -21.26
CA ASP A 97 -6.35 7.85 -21.32
C ASP A 97 -5.19 8.42 -22.15
N GLU A 98 -5.48 9.07 -23.29
CA GLU A 98 -4.49 9.78 -24.09
C GLU A 98 -3.81 10.91 -23.29
N LYS A 99 -4.59 11.74 -22.59
CA LYS A 99 -4.07 12.88 -21.82
C LYS A 99 -3.31 12.49 -20.57
N LEU A 100 -3.71 11.41 -19.90
CA LEU A 100 -2.96 10.84 -18.78
C LEU A 100 -1.60 10.31 -19.26
N LYS A 101 -1.60 9.58 -20.38
CA LYS A 101 -0.37 9.06 -20.99
C LYS A 101 0.59 10.17 -21.46
N GLU A 102 0.07 11.26 -22.04
CA GLU A 102 0.89 12.44 -22.40
C GLU A 102 1.62 13.06 -21.20
N LYS A 103 1.09 12.88 -19.98
CA LYS A 103 1.58 13.51 -18.75
C LYS A 103 2.10 12.51 -17.71
N GLU A 104 2.33 11.26 -18.10
CA GLU A 104 2.66 10.13 -17.22
C GLU A 104 3.80 10.45 -16.24
N ASP A 105 4.94 10.95 -16.74
CA ASP A 105 6.10 11.29 -15.90
C ASP A 105 5.80 12.37 -14.84
N ILE A 106 4.98 13.36 -15.19
CA ILE A 106 4.62 14.46 -14.29
C ILE A 106 3.60 13.98 -13.27
N LEU A 107 2.62 13.19 -13.70
CA LEU A 107 1.61 12.59 -12.83
C LEU A 107 2.26 11.69 -11.80
N ALA A 108 3.13 10.75 -12.21
CA ALA A 108 3.87 9.88 -11.30
C ALA A 108 4.65 10.66 -10.22
N ARG A 109 5.30 11.76 -10.62
CA ARG A 109 6.03 12.63 -9.67
C ARG A 109 5.12 13.37 -8.70
N LEU A 110 3.94 13.83 -9.17
CA LEU A 110 2.98 14.56 -8.34
C LEU A 110 2.25 13.62 -7.38
N GLU A 111 1.88 12.44 -7.84
CA GLU A 111 1.33 11.34 -7.06
C GLU A 111 2.28 10.96 -5.92
N LYS A 112 3.55 10.69 -6.25
CA LYS A 112 4.59 10.43 -5.26
C LYS A 112 4.79 11.58 -4.26
N ALA A 113 4.52 12.82 -4.64
CA ALA A 113 4.60 13.96 -3.72
C ALA A 113 3.39 14.06 -2.78
N ILE A 114 2.21 13.59 -3.22
CA ILE A 114 0.96 13.58 -2.44
C ILE A 114 0.93 12.39 -1.48
N ASN A 115 1.31 11.22 -1.98
CA ASN A 115 1.50 10.02 -1.19
C ASN A 115 2.85 9.38 -1.58
N PRO A 116 3.91 9.63 -0.79
CA PRO A 116 5.25 9.07 -1.01
C PRO A 116 5.32 7.53 -1.03
N LEU A 117 4.23 6.86 -0.67
CA LEU A 117 4.08 5.41 -0.64
C LEU A 117 3.37 4.85 -1.90
N LEU A 118 3.04 5.67 -2.90
CA LEU A 118 2.29 5.25 -4.10
C LEU A 118 3.04 4.28 -5.04
N ASP A 119 4.35 4.10 -4.88
CA ASP A 119 5.20 3.25 -5.73
C ASP A 119 5.88 2.07 -5.00
N ASP A 120 5.64 1.88 -3.69
CA ASP A 120 6.34 0.87 -2.88
C ASP A 120 5.34 0.24 -1.88
N ASP A 121 5.24 -1.06 -1.64
CA ASP A 121 5.92 -2.27 -2.10
C ASP A 121 5.19 -3.36 -1.29
N ASP A 122 4.92 -4.56 -1.80
CA ASP A 122 4.47 -5.66 -0.94
C ASP A 122 5.43 -5.83 0.26
N GLN A 123 6.68 -5.41 0.07
CA GLN A 123 7.68 -5.23 1.12
C GLN A 123 7.30 -4.18 2.19
N VAL A 124 6.74 -3.03 1.85
CA VAL A 124 6.28 -2.02 2.81
C VAL A 124 5.10 -2.56 3.63
N THR A 125 4.11 -3.18 2.96
CA THR A 125 2.97 -3.82 3.63
C THR A 125 3.44 -4.95 4.56
N PHE A 126 4.34 -5.80 4.06
CA PHE A 126 4.96 -6.86 4.86
C PHE A 126 5.72 -6.29 6.06
N SER A 127 6.50 -5.23 5.86
CA SER A 127 7.24 -4.55 6.93
C SER A 127 6.29 -3.95 7.96
N PHE A 128 5.19 -3.33 7.54
CA PHE A 128 4.18 -2.78 8.44
C PHE A 128 3.51 -3.87 9.29
N ILE A 129 3.22 -5.04 8.71
CA ILE A 129 2.67 -6.16 9.48
C ILE A 129 3.68 -6.63 10.53
N LEU A 130 4.95 -6.81 10.16
CA LEU A 130 5.99 -7.19 11.12
C LEU A 130 6.16 -6.16 12.24
N ASP A 131 6.13 -4.86 11.91
CA ASP A 131 6.25 -3.79 12.92
C ASP A 131 5.08 -3.80 13.89
N ASN A 132 3.85 -4.04 13.41
CA ASN A 132 2.69 -4.21 14.28
C ASN A 132 2.79 -5.45 15.17
N ILE A 133 3.36 -6.56 14.69
CA ILE A 133 3.60 -7.73 15.55
C ILE A 133 4.55 -7.35 16.69
N VAL A 134 5.60 -6.58 16.40
CA VAL A 134 6.54 -6.13 17.44
C VAL A 134 5.85 -5.17 18.41
N THR A 135 5.24 -4.09 17.91
CA THR A 135 4.73 -2.99 18.75
C THR A 135 3.41 -3.29 19.44
N GLN A 136 2.51 -4.05 18.82
CA GLN A 136 1.15 -4.31 19.35
C GLN A 136 1.00 -5.68 20.02
N LYS A 137 2.00 -6.57 19.89
CA LYS A 137 1.94 -7.92 20.48
C LYS A 137 3.13 -8.22 21.36
N MET A 138 4.35 -8.11 20.81
CA MET A 138 5.57 -8.49 21.54
C MET A 138 5.90 -7.50 22.67
N MET A 139 5.80 -6.19 22.42
CA MET A 139 6.03 -5.14 23.43
C MET A 139 4.93 -5.08 24.51
N GLU A 140 3.76 -5.66 24.24
CA GLU A 140 2.64 -5.75 25.19
C GLU A 140 2.74 -6.96 26.13
N VAL A 141 3.73 -7.84 25.95
CA VAL A 141 4.00 -8.93 26.91
C VAL A 141 4.34 -8.31 28.27
N PRO A 142 3.70 -8.75 29.38
CA PRO A 142 3.98 -8.22 30.71
C PRO A 142 5.47 -8.30 31.07
N ASP A 143 5.99 -7.22 31.66
CA ASP A 143 7.39 -7.09 32.08
C ASP A 143 8.43 -7.23 30.94
N SER A 144 8.03 -7.07 29.68
CA SER A 144 8.93 -7.18 28.51
C SER A 144 9.86 -5.99 28.29
N TRP A 145 9.68 -4.89 29.02
CA TRP A 145 10.45 -3.65 28.89
C TRP A 145 12.00 -3.81 28.84
N PRO A 146 12.65 -4.78 29.51
CA PRO A 146 14.10 -4.96 29.40
C PRO A 146 14.57 -5.39 28.00
N PHE A 147 13.66 -5.91 27.17
CA PHE A 147 13.93 -6.36 25.81
C PHE A 147 13.56 -5.33 24.74
N HIS A 148 12.94 -4.21 25.13
CA HIS A 148 12.48 -3.18 24.18
C HIS A 148 13.64 -2.43 23.56
N HIS A 149 14.75 -2.28 24.28
CA HIS A 149 15.93 -1.52 23.87
C HIS A 149 17.20 -2.34 24.07
N PRO A 150 18.33 -1.96 23.42
CA PRO A 150 19.61 -2.59 23.67
C PRO A 150 19.97 -2.54 25.16
N VAL A 151 20.52 -3.64 25.69
CA VAL A 151 20.89 -3.73 27.12
C VAL A 151 21.86 -2.60 27.48
N ASN A 152 21.52 -1.82 28.48
CA ASN A 152 22.33 -0.67 28.85
C ASN A 152 23.57 -1.11 29.64
N LYS A 153 24.75 -1.01 29.00
CA LYS A 153 26.06 -1.38 29.59
C LYS A 153 26.36 -0.69 30.93
N LYS A 154 25.77 0.49 31.20
CA LYS A 154 25.97 1.17 32.49
C LYS A 154 25.36 0.39 33.65
N PHE A 155 24.24 -0.30 33.42
CA PHE A 155 23.54 -1.08 34.43
C PHE A 155 23.91 -2.57 34.40
N VAL A 156 24.34 -3.06 33.24
CA VAL A 156 24.76 -4.47 33.04
C VAL A 156 26.14 -4.50 32.37
N PRO A 157 27.24 -4.28 33.11
CA PRO A 157 28.57 -3.98 32.53
C PRO A 157 29.20 -5.11 31.72
N ASP A 158 28.99 -6.37 32.12
CA ASP A 158 29.57 -7.57 31.54
C ASP A 158 28.73 -8.17 30.40
N TYR A 159 27.53 -7.63 30.13
CA TYR A 159 26.61 -8.19 29.12
C TYR A 159 27.27 -8.38 27.76
N TYR A 160 27.96 -7.35 27.27
CA TYR A 160 28.62 -7.36 25.95
C TYR A 160 29.96 -8.13 25.93
N GLU A 161 30.43 -8.61 27.08
CA GLU A 161 31.56 -9.54 27.17
C GLU A 161 31.08 -10.98 27.02
N VAL A 162 29.88 -11.28 27.52
CA VAL A 162 29.24 -12.61 27.46
C VAL A 162 28.47 -12.82 26.15
N ILE A 163 27.75 -11.79 25.70
CA ILE A 163 26.85 -11.85 24.54
C ILE A 163 27.52 -11.23 23.31
N VAL A 164 27.82 -12.11 22.34
CA VAL A 164 28.56 -11.76 21.11
C VAL A 164 27.65 -11.05 20.10
N SER A 165 26.40 -11.48 19.98
CA SER A 165 25.43 -10.94 19.01
C SER A 165 24.20 -10.43 19.76
N PRO A 166 24.24 -9.21 20.34
CA PRO A 166 23.11 -8.64 21.05
C PRO A 166 21.94 -8.37 20.09
N MET A 167 20.71 -8.51 20.60
CA MET A 167 19.47 -8.23 19.87
C MET A 167 18.40 -7.75 20.84
N ASP A 168 17.49 -6.91 20.34
CA ASP A 168 16.40 -6.26 21.09
C ASP A 168 15.29 -5.82 20.11
N LEU A 169 14.11 -5.50 20.63
CA LEU A 169 12.95 -5.19 19.80
C LEU A 169 13.08 -3.87 19.02
N GLU A 170 13.75 -2.84 19.57
CA GLU A 170 14.03 -1.60 18.84
C GLU A 170 14.97 -1.85 17.65
N THR A 171 16.00 -2.68 17.83
CA THR A 171 16.91 -3.08 16.74
C THR A 171 16.17 -3.85 15.65
N ILE A 172 15.21 -4.70 16.02
CA ILE A 172 14.32 -5.38 15.07
C ILE A 172 13.42 -4.35 14.34
N CYS A 173 12.75 -3.43 15.04
CA CYS A 173 11.97 -2.35 14.42
C CYS A 173 12.80 -1.52 13.43
N LYS A 174 14.03 -1.15 13.80
CA LYS A 174 14.98 -0.44 12.89
C LYS A 174 15.37 -1.27 11.67
N SER A 175 15.38 -2.60 11.80
CA SER A 175 15.62 -3.51 10.67
C SER A 175 14.39 -3.64 9.78
N ILE A 176 13.20 -3.66 10.36
CA ILE A 176 11.91 -3.63 9.65
C ILE A 176 11.76 -2.32 8.86
N SER A 177 12.05 -1.18 9.48
CA SER A 177 11.95 0.14 8.83
C SER A 177 12.94 0.34 7.68
N LYS A 178 13.97 -0.50 7.60
CA LYS A 178 14.94 -0.56 6.49
C LYS A 178 14.62 -1.69 5.50
N HIS A 179 13.46 -2.33 5.65
CA HIS A 179 13.01 -3.44 4.81
C HIS A 179 14.00 -4.61 4.74
N LYS A 180 14.72 -4.89 5.84
CA LYS A 180 15.70 -6.00 5.92
C LYS A 180 15.03 -7.37 5.68
N TYR A 181 13.77 -7.52 6.09
CA TYR A 181 13.06 -8.78 6.08
C TYR A 181 12.16 -8.89 4.84
N GLN A 182 12.57 -9.70 3.86
CA GLN A 182 11.78 -10.00 2.66
C GLN A 182 10.91 -11.25 2.80
N SER A 183 11.05 -11.96 3.92
CA SER A 183 10.19 -13.08 4.29
C SER A 183 10.27 -13.34 5.79
N ARG A 184 9.35 -14.16 6.29
CA ARG A 184 9.32 -14.67 7.67
C ARG A 184 10.42 -15.67 7.98
N LYS A 185 11.41 -15.88 7.11
CA LYS A 185 12.56 -16.75 7.43
C LYS A 185 13.55 -16.07 8.36
N SER A 186 13.92 -14.82 8.09
CA SER A 186 14.97 -14.11 8.82
C SER A 186 14.47 -13.29 10.00
N PHE A 187 13.18 -12.92 10.02
CA PHE A 187 12.59 -12.19 11.15
C PHE A 187 12.54 -13.02 12.44
N PRO A 188 12.05 -14.28 12.45
CA PRO A 188 12.08 -15.13 13.63
C PRO A 188 13.49 -15.46 14.13
N ASP A 189 14.52 -15.43 13.27
CA ASP A 189 15.90 -15.64 13.70
C ASP A 189 16.36 -14.54 14.67
N ASP A 190 16.09 -13.27 14.35
CA ASP A 190 16.41 -12.15 15.25
C ASP A 190 15.56 -12.20 16.54
N VAL A 191 14.29 -12.62 16.45
CA VAL A 191 13.42 -12.79 17.63
C VAL A 191 13.93 -13.93 18.54
N ASN A 192 14.30 -15.08 17.97
CA ASN A 192 14.88 -16.21 18.70
C ASN A 192 16.25 -15.88 19.30
N LEU A 193 17.01 -14.98 18.67
CA LEU A 193 18.29 -14.52 19.21
C LEU A 193 18.11 -13.76 20.54
N ILE A 194 17.01 -13.02 20.73
CA ILE A 194 16.68 -12.38 22.02
C ILE A 194 16.55 -13.46 23.11
N LEU A 195 15.78 -14.52 22.85
CA LEU A 195 15.61 -15.63 23.78
C LEU A 195 16.94 -16.36 24.05
N ALA A 196 17.70 -16.69 23.01
CA ALA A 196 18.99 -17.38 23.14
C ALA A 196 19.99 -16.57 23.97
N ASN A 197 20.02 -15.24 23.78
CA ASN A 197 20.85 -14.34 24.58
C ASN A 197 20.39 -14.31 26.04
N SER A 198 19.07 -14.28 26.30
CA SER A 198 18.56 -14.35 27.67
C SER A 198 18.90 -15.68 28.34
N VAL A 199 18.74 -16.82 27.66
CA VAL A 199 19.12 -18.14 28.20
C VAL A 199 20.60 -18.17 28.55
N LYS A 200 21.46 -17.65 27.66
CA LYS A 200 22.91 -17.64 27.85
C LYS A 200 23.35 -16.73 29.00
N TYR A 201 22.78 -15.52 29.10
CA TYR A 201 23.20 -14.53 30.11
C TYR A 201 22.49 -14.73 31.45
N ASN A 202 21.16 -14.88 31.42
CA ASN A 202 20.33 -14.96 32.63
C ASN A 202 20.11 -16.39 33.12
N GLY A 203 20.31 -17.41 32.28
CA GLY A 203 20.02 -18.81 32.57
C GLY A 203 18.61 -19.25 32.14
N PRO A 204 18.38 -20.56 31.95
CA PRO A 204 17.11 -21.09 31.42
C PRO A 204 15.91 -20.87 32.36
N GLU A 205 16.13 -20.88 33.67
CA GLU A 205 15.06 -20.75 34.68
C GLU A 205 14.77 -19.31 35.10
N SER A 206 15.51 -18.34 34.57
CA SER A 206 15.36 -16.92 34.93
C SER A 206 14.02 -16.35 34.50
N GLN A 207 13.47 -15.43 35.30
CA GLN A 207 12.25 -14.71 34.97
C GLN A 207 12.38 -13.95 33.64
N TYR A 208 13.56 -13.36 33.36
CA TYR A 208 13.83 -12.70 32.08
C TYR A 208 13.72 -13.67 30.91
N THR A 209 14.26 -14.88 31.06
CA THR A 209 14.19 -15.92 30.04
C THR A 209 12.76 -16.40 29.81
N LYS A 210 11.95 -16.51 30.87
CA LYS A 210 10.52 -16.83 30.76
C LYS A 210 9.76 -15.73 30.01
N THR A 211 10.03 -14.46 30.30
CA THR A 211 9.45 -13.32 29.55
C THR A 211 9.89 -13.32 28.09
N ALA A 212 11.18 -13.55 27.79
CA ALA A 212 11.67 -13.67 26.42
C ALA A 212 11.04 -14.85 25.66
N GLN A 213 10.79 -15.97 26.34
CA GLN A 213 10.10 -17.11 25.76
C GLN A 213 8.65 -16.75 25.40
N GLU A 214 7.97 -15.96 26.23
CA GLU A 214 6.61 -15.50 25.94
C GLU A 214 6.56 -14.54 24.75
N ILE A 215 7.55 -13.65 24.60
CA ILE A 215 7.72 -12.81 23.40
C ILE A 215 7.82 -13.68 22.13
N VAL A 216 8.62 -14.76 22.15
CA VAL A 216 8.73 -15.70 21.03
C VAL A 216 7.39 -16.39 20.77
N ASN A 217 6.70 -16.86 21.81
CA ASN A 217 5.41 -17.55 21.68
C ASN A 217 4.36 -16.67 20.99
N VAL A 218 4.19 -15.43 21.47
CA VAL A 218 3.24 -14.46 20.92
C VAL A 218 3.59 -14.10 19.47
N CYS A 219 4.88 -13.94 19.16
CA CYS A 219 5.34 -13.72 17.79
C CYS A 219 4.95 -14.89 16.86
N CYS A 220 5.27 -16.13 17.25
CA CYS A 220 4.94 -17.33 16.49
C CYS A 220 3.43 -17.52 16.29
N GLN A 221 2.64 -17.30 17.34
CA GLN A 221 1.19 -17.35 17.27
C GLN A 221 0.65 -16.31 16.28
N THR A 222 1.09 -15.06 16.39
CA THR A 222 0.62 -13.98 15.53
C THR A 222 1.02 -14.19 14.06
N LEU A 223 2.25 -14.65 13.80
CA LEU A 223 2.68 -15.01 12.44
C LEU A 223 1.84 -16.14 11.83
N THR A 224 1.33 -17.05 12.67
CA THR A 224 0.42 -18.12 12.26
C THR A 224 -0.97 -17.58 11.94
N GLU A 225 -1.47 -16.64 12.75
CA GLU A 225 -2.76 -15.96 12.52
C GLU A 225 -2.78 -15.20 11.18
N TYR A 226 -1.67 -14.55 10.81
CA TYR A 226 -1.53 -13.84 9.53
C TYR A 226 -0.97 -14.70 8.38
N ASN A 227 -0.94 -16.03 8.54
CA ASN A 227 -0.17 -16.89 7.64
C ASN A 227 -0.54 -16.77 6.16
N GLU A 228 -1.83 -16.77 5.82
CA GLU A 228 -2.28 -16.68 4.42
C GLU A 228 -1.87 -15.35 3.78
N HIS A 229 -2.09 -14.25 4.50
CA HIS A 229 -1.78 -12.91 4.01
C HIS A 229 -0.26 -12.69 3.85
N LEU A 230 0.54 -13.10 4.85
CA LEU A 230 1.99 -12.99 4.79
C LEU A 230 2.58 -13.89 3.69
N THR A 231 1.99 -15.06 3.44
CA THR A 231 2.41 -15.95 2.34
C THR A 231 2.19 -15.32 0.97
N GLN A 232 1.09 -14.57 0.80
CA GLN A 232 0.81 -13.86 -0.44
C GLN A 232 1.83 -12.74 -0.68
N LEU A 233 2.03 -11.87 0.33
CA LEU A 233 3.02 -10.79 0.27
C LEU A 233 4.44 -11.31 -0.01
N GLU A 234 4.86 -12.40 0.62
CA GLU A 234 6.16 -13.03 0.36
C GLU A 234 6.32 -13.52 -1.09
N LYS A 235 5.25 -14.05 -1.69
CA LYS A 235 5.27 -14.47 -3.09
C LYS A 235 5.40 -13.27 -4.02
N ASP A 236 4.69 -12.20 -3.72
CA ASP A 236 4.64 -11.01 -4.57
C ASP A 236 5.98 -10.24 -4.50
N ILE A 237 6.58 -10.11 -3.31
CA ILE A 237 7.95 -9.62 -3.11
C ILE A 237 8.97 -10.45 -3.92
N CYS A 238 8.88 -11.78 -3.84
CA CYS A 238 9.80 -12.68 -4.57
C CYS A 238 9.60 -12.62 -6.09
N GLY A 239 8.34 -12.50 -6.55
CA GLY A 239 7.97 -12.36 -7.95
C GLY A 239 8.53 -11.08 -8.57
N ALA A 240 8.38 -9.96 -7.88
CA ALA A 240 8.91 -8.66 -8.31
C ALA A 240 10.44 -8.67 -8.48
N HIS A 241 11.17 -9.33 -7.56
CA HIS A 241 12.63 -9.47 -7.67
C HIS A 241 13.08 -10.32 -8.87
N ASN A 242 12.30 -11.34 -9.26
CA ASN A 242 12.64 -12.20 -10.40
C ASN A 242 12.37 -11.53 -11.75
N VAL A 243 11.32 -10.72 -11.86
CA VAL A 243 11.00 -9.93 -13.06
C VAL A 243 12.07 -8.84 -13.30
N ASN A 244 12.53 -8.18 -12.25
CA ASN A 244 13.61 -7.19 -12.36
C ASN A 244 14.96 -7.81 -12.74
N ARG A 245 15.24 -9.06 -12.33
CA ARG A 245 16.46 -9.79 -12.71
C ARG A 245 16.46 -10.27 -14.16
N THR A 246 15.33 -10.73 -14.68
CA THR A 246 15.23 -11.20 -16.08
C THR A 246 15.28 -10.04 -17.07
N GLY A 247 14.69 -8.88 -16.73
CA GLY A 247 14.81 -7.65 -17.54
C GLY A 247 16.24 -7.15 -17.72
N LEU A 248 17.06 -7.22 -16.66
CA LEU A 248 18.49 -6.83 -16.71
C LEU A 248 19.36 -7.81 -17.52
N LEU A 249 18.98 -9.10 -17.61
CA LEU A 249 19.71 -10.10 -18.38
C LEU A 249 19.42 -10.01 -19.89
N TRP A 250 18.20 -9.62 -20.28
CA TRP A 250 17.87 -9.37 -21.69
C TRP A 250 18.49 -8.07 -22.24
N GLY A 251 18.75 -7.08 -21.38
CA GLY A 251 19.41 -5.83 -21.78
C GLY A 251 20.91 -5.96 -22.08
N ARG A 252 21.60 -6.95 -21.49
CA ARG A 252 23.05 -7.17 -21.72
C ARG A 252 23.38 -8.16 -22.83
N ALA A 253 22.38 -8.80 -23.43
CA ALA A 253 22.58 -9.75 -24.53
C ALA A 253 22.43 -9.11 -25.92
N ASN A 254 22.09 -7.81 -25.99
CA ASN A 254 21.83 -7.06 -27.24
C ASN A 254 22.74 -5.82 -27.39
N GLU A 255 23.87 -5.76 -26.69
CA GLU A 255 24.95 -4.78 -26.95
C GLU A 255 26.19 -5.46 -27.52
#